data_AF-A0A371HNA5-F1
#
_entry.id   AF-A0A371HNA5-F1
#
_cell.length_a   1.000
_cell.length_b   1.000
_cell.length_c   1.000
_cell.angle_alpha   90.00
_cell.angle_beta   90.00
_cell.angle_gamma   90.00
#
_symmetry.space_group_name_H-M   'P 1'
#
loop_
_entity.id
_entity.type
_entity.pdbx_description
1 polymer ?
#
loop_
_entity_poly.entity_id
_entity_poly.type
_entity_poly.pdbx_seq_one_letter_code
_entity_poly.pdbx_strand_id
1 'polypeptide(L)'
;DHNHDFIVMFPDWNPSTNSKTAISNNRKKIYLLPPGNRRYLFQETPSDMPQAHLWYPSEDVIKALQLFLAGGKNLSGSLTYRYDLVDLTRQVLSKLANQVYYKAVTSFQKKNIEALQFHSNKFLQLIKDIDVLLASDDNFLLGTWLESAKKLAVNPSEIKQYEWNARTQVTMWLDTNETTQSKLHDYANKFWSGLLENYYLPRASTYFSHLSESLRQNKKFKLIEWRKQWISQSNKWQEGNELYPVKAKGDALAISQALYEKVIPSPLPYWALVVVSCGVCNYFANAWK
;
A
#
# COMPACT_ATOMS: atom_id res chain seq x y z
N ASP A 1 0.74 4.32 16.58
CA ASP A 1 -0.09 3.19 16.13
C ASP A 1 0.84 2.12 15.59
N HIS A 2 0.66 0.84 15.95
CA HIS A 2 1.58 -0.25 15.62
C HIS A 2 1.17 -1.01 14.33
N ASN A 3 0.05 -0.62 13.71
CA ASN A 3 -0.44 -1.26 12.49
C ASN A 3 0.51 -1.00 11.31
N HIS A 4 0.95 -2.08 10.67
CA HIS A 4 1.89 -2.00 9.55
C HIS A 4 1.17 -2.27 8.22
N ASP A 5 1.16 -1.29 7.32
CA ASP A 5 0.53 -1.38 6.00
C ASP A 5 1.56 -1.38 4.88
N PHE A 6 1.64 -2.50 4.15
CA PHE A 6 2.65 -2.70 3.12
C PHE A 6 2.52 -1.76 1.93
N ILE A 7 1.36 -1.12 1.73
CA ILE A 7 1.21 -0.08 0.70
C ILE A 7 2.16 1.08 0.97
N VAL A 8 2.23 1.55 2.22
CA VAL A 8 2.98 2.75 2.62
C VAL A 8 4.30 2.44 3.33
N MET A 9 4.51 1.18 3.71
CA MET A 9 5.76 0.66 4.28
C MET A 9 6.14 -0.62 3.52
N PHE A 10 6.45 -0.47 2.24
CA PHE A 10 6.67 -1.61 1.36
C PHE A 10 7.92 -2.39 1.77
N PRO A 11 7.85 -3.72 2.01
CA PRO A 11 8.98 -4.44 2.56
C PRO A 11 10.21 -4.48 1.65
N ASP A 12 11.36 -4.13 2.19
CA ASP A 12 12.66 -4.14 1.51
C ASP A 12 13.48 -5.40 1.85
N TRP A 13 13.11 -6.54 1.27
CA TRP A 13 13.72 -7.85 1.56
C TRP A 13 13.73 -8.79 0.34
N ASN A 14 14.50 -9.89 0.44
CA ASN A 14 14.60 -10.91 -0.60
C ASN A 14 13.73 -12.13 -0.27
N PRO A 15 12.62 -12.38 -1.02
CA PRO A 15 11.72 -13.49 -0.74
C PRO A 15 12.25 -14.87 -1.19
N SER A 16 13.40 -14.94 -1.87
CA SER A 16 14.02 -16.20 -2.29
C SER A 16 14.68 -16.99 -1.15
N THR A 17 14.87 -16.40 0.04
CA THR A 17 15.47 -17.09 1.18
C THR A 17 14.42 -17.97 1.88
N ASN A 18 14.58 -19.29 1.79
CA ASN A 18 13.81 -20.21 2.63
C ASN A 18 14.25 -20.01 4.10
N SER A 19 13.33 -19.69 5.02
CA SER A 19 13.62 -19.56 6.46
C SER A 19 14.35 -20.76 7.08
N LYS A 20 14.38 -21.93 6.40
CA LYS A 20 15.13 -23.12 6.85
C LYS A 20 16.66 -22.97 6.81
N THR A 21 17.23 -22.11 5.95
CA THR A 21 18.70 -21.94 5.86
C THR A 21 19.24 -20.78 6.70
N ALA A 22 18.39 -19.95 7.28
CA ALA A 22 18.83 -18.83 8.14
C ALA A 22 19.33 -19.28 9.53
N ILE A 23 18.95 -20.48 9.98
CA ILE A 23 19.30 -20.99 11.32
C ILE A 23 20.80 -21.35 11.43
N SER A 24 21.52 -21.64 10.34
CA SER A 24 22.90 -22.17 10.43
C SER A 24 24.02 -21.13 10.43
N ASN A 25 23.75 -19.86 10.12
CA ASN A 25 24.82 -18.86 9.91
C ASN A 25 24.88 -17.73 10.95
N ASN A 26 24.17 -17.87 12.07
CA ASN A 26 24.18 -16.89 13.16
C ASN A 26 25.47 -16.96 14.03
N ARG A 27 26.65 -17.04 13.39
CA ARG A 27 27.94 -16.81 14.07
C ARG A 27 28.16 -15.30 14.20
N LYS A 28 27.68 -14.75 15.32
CA LYS A 28 28.01 -13.40 15.81
C LYS A 28 29.54 -13.21 15.84
N LYS A 29 30.12 -12.59 14.82
CA LYS A 29 31.47 -12.02 14.91
C LYS A 29 31.34 -10.57 15.34
N ILE A 30 31.50 -10.35 16.65
CA ILE A 30 31.63 -9.02 17.23
C ILE A 30 33.01 -8.49 16.83
N TYR A 31 33.06 -7.57 15.87
CA TYR A 31 34.25 -6.77 15.65
C TYR A 31 34.19 -5.57 16.59
N LEU A 32 35.05 -5.56 17.61
CA LEU A 32 35.31 -4.38 18.42
C LEU A 32 36.03 -3.35 17.54
N LEU A 33 35.33 -2.31 17.10
CA LEU A 33 35.91 -1.17 16.39
C LEU A 33 36.08 0.03 17.34
N PRO A 34 37.11 0.88 17.12
CA PRO A 34 37.49 1.95 18.04
C PRO A 34 36.49 3.11 18.09
N PRO A 35 36.53 3.94 19.14
CA PRO A 35 35.52 4.97 19.38
C PRO A 35 35.77 6.21 18.52
N GLY A 36 35.04 6.32 17.40
CA GLY A 36 34.97 7.54 16.59
C GLY A 36 34.23 7.28 15.28
N ASN A 37 33.17 8.05 15.01
CA ASN A 37 32.26 7.96 13.85
C ASN A 37 31.20 6.84 13.87
N ARG A 38 30.24 6.95 14.80
CA ARG A 38 29.01 6.16 14.78
C ARG A 38 27.98 6.76 13.82
N ARG A 39 27.79 6.20 12.62
CA ARG A 39 26.49 6.23 11.89
C ARG A 39 26.19 5.04 10.97
N TYR A 40 26.93 3.94 11.03
CA TYR A 40 26.58 2.74 10.24
C TYR A 40 26.44 1.51 11.12
N LEU A 41 25.33 1.44 11.84
CA LEU A 41 24.80 0.16 12.30
C LEU A 41 24.08 -0.48 11.10
N PHE A 42 24.69 -1.52 10.52
CA PHE A 42 24.05 -2.38 9.53
C PHE A 42 22.85 -3.06 10.20
N GLN A 43 21.65 -2.80 9.70
CA GLN A 43 20.51 -3.61 10.04
C GLN A 43 20.45 -4.75 9.02
N GLU A 44 20.64 -5.97 9.50
CA GLU A 44 20.44 -7.17 8.69
C GLU A 44 19.01 -7.14 8.14
N THR A 45 18.88 -7.44 6.85
CA THR A 45 17.56 -7.63 6.26
C THR A 45 16.94 -8.85 6.93
N PRO A 46 15.74 -8.76 7.52
CA PRO A 46 15.08 -9.94 8.07
C PRO A 46 15.01 -11.01 6.98
N SER A 47 15.57 -12.18 7.25
CA SER A 47 15.48 -13.34 6.34
C SER A 47 14.07 -13.95 6.33
N ASP A 48 13.23 -13.55 7.26
CA ASP A 48 11.88 -14.06 7.44
C ASP A 48 10.85 -13.17 6.75
N MET A 49 9.76 -13.79 6.32
CA MET A 49 8.65 -13.11 5.69
C MET A 49 8.12 -11.98 6.60
N PRO A 50 8.12 -10.71 6.14
CA PRO A 50 7.68 -9.57 6.94
C PRO A 50 6.29 -9.79 7.50
N GLN A 51 6.07 -9.43 8.77
CA GLN A 51 4.76 -9.55 9.44
C GLN A 51 4.07 -8.18 9.50
N ALA A 52 2.91 -8.05 8.86
CA ALA A 52 2.03 -6.90 9.05
C ALA A 52 1.38 -7.05 10.42
N HIS A 53 1.78 -6.21 11.37
CA HIS A 53 1.19 -6.24 12.71
C HIS A 53 -0.27 -5.78 12.65
N LEU A 54 -1.15 -6.60 13.22
CA LEU A 54 -2.57 -6.32 13.38
C LEU A 54 -3.01 -6.82 14.76
N TRP A 55 -3.52 -5.92 15.59
CA TRP A 55 -3.91 -6.22 16.96
C TRP A 55 -5.41 -6.54 17.12
N TYR A 56 -6.16 -6.61 16.03
CA TYR A 56 -7.60 -6.92 15.99
C TYR A 56 -7.96 -7.81 14.79
N PRO A 57 -9.12 -8.50 14.81
CA PRO A 57 -9.63 -9.25 13.65
C PRO A 57 -10.02 -8.33 12.48
N SER A 58 -9.64 -8.69 11.25
CA SER A 58 -10.01 -7.89 10.07
C SER A 58 -11.52 -7.89 9.82
N GLU A 59 -12.20 -8.96 10.24
CA GLU A 59 -13.63 -9.18 10.14
C GLU A 59 -14.43 -8.11 10.88
N ASP A 60 -13.95 -7.64 12.02
CA ASP A 60 -14.62 -6.62 12.83
C ASP A 60 -14.66 -5.28 12.09
N VAL A 61 -13.55 -4.90 11.44
CA VAL A 61 -13.48 -3.65 10.66
C VAL A 61 -14.31 -3.75 9.38
N ILE A 62 -14.34 -4.93 8.73
CA ILE A 62 -15.22 -5.19 7.58
C ILE A 62 -16.69 -5.06 7.99
N LYS A 63 -17.07 -5.61 9.15
CA LYS A 63 -18.43 -5.50 9.69
C LYS A 63 -18.78 -4.06 10.08
N ALA A 64 -17.84 -3.32 10.67
CA ALA A 64 -18.03 -1.90 10.95
C ALA A 64 -18.28 -1.10 9.67
N LEU A 65 -17.51 -1.35 8.61
CA LEU A 65 -17.70 -0.70 7.30
C LEU A 65 -19.07 -1.03 6.71
N GLN A 66 -19.52 -2.29 6.80
CA GLN A 66 -20.84 -2.70 6.35
C GLN A 66 -21.95 -1.90 7.03
N LEU A 67 -21.87 -1.73 8.35
CA LEU A 67 -22.85 -0.96 9.13
C LEU A 67 -22.78 0.55 8.81
N PHE A 68 -21.58 1.09 8.63
CA PHE A 68 -21.38 2.48 8.19
C PHE A 68 -22.08 2.73 6.85
N LEU A 69 -21.81 1.88 5.85
CA LEU A 69 -22.42 1.97 4.52
C LEU A 69 -23.95 1.88 4.57
N ALA A 70 -24.50 0.99 5.42
CA ALA A 70 -25.95 0.86 5.59
C ALA A 70 -26.60 2.16 6.11
N GLY A 71 -25.90 2.92 6.96
CA GLY A 71 -26.34 4.23 7.45
C GLY A 71 -26.11 5.40 6.47
N GLY A 72 -25.35 5.18 5.38
CA GLY A 72 -24.79 6.25 4.57
C GLY A 72 -25.79 7.18 3.90
N LYS A 73 -26.97 6.67 3.49
CA LYS A 73 -28.01 7.53 2.90
C LYS A 73 -28.48 8.61 3.87
N ASN A 74 -28.68 8.26 5.14
CA ASN A 74 -29.18 9.16 6.17
C ASN A 74 -28.11 10.15 6.66
N LEU A 75 -26.82 9.82 6.47
CA LEU A 75 -25.69 10.61 6.96
C LEU A 75 -24.89 11.30 5.85
N SER A 76 -25.33 11.20 4.60
CA SER A 76 -24.62 11.71 3.40
C SER A 76 -24.32 13.21 3.42
N GLY A 77 -25.11 14.01 4.14
CA GLY A 77 -24.88 15.44 4.34
C GLY A 77 -23.83 15.79 5.42
N SER A 78 -23.40 14.82 6.23
CA SER A 78 -22.42 15.05 7.30
C SER A 78 -20.99 14.92 6.79
N LEU A 79 -20.19 15.98 6.98
CA LEU A 79 -18.77 16.00 6.61
C LEU A 79 -17.94 15.05 7.47
N THR A 80 -18.26 14.93 8.77
CA THR A 80 -17.55 14.01 9.67
C THR A 80 -17.85 12.56 9.32
N TYR A 81 -19.10 12.25 8.95
CA TYR A 81 -19.46 10.92 8.45
C TYR A 81 -18.68 10.57 7.18
N ARG A 82 -18.55 11.52 6.24
CA ARG A 82 -17.76 11.32 5.01
C ARG A 82 -16.31 10.97 5.34
N TYR A 83 -15.68 11.75 6.21
CA TYR A 83 -14.31 11.52 6.65
C TYR A 83 -14.13 10.12 7.25
N ASP A 84 -14.99 9.76 8.22
CA ASP A 84 -14.94 8.48 8.91
C ASP A 84 -15.18 7.31 7.94
N LEU A 85 -16.10 7.47 6.98
CA LEU A 85 -16.37 6.47 5.95
C LEU A 85 -15.14 6.25 5.06
N VAL A 86 -14.49 7.31 4.61
CA VAL A 86 -13.27 7.24 3.79
C VAL A 86 -12.16 6.56 4.57
N ASP A 87 -11.92 6.95 5.83
CA ASP A 87 -10.86 6.37 6.65
C ASP A 87 -11.10 4.87 6.96
N LEU A 88 -12.35 4.52 7.30
CA LEU A 88 -12.73 3.14 7.58
C LEU A 88 -12.62 2.26 6.33
N THR A 89 -13.04 2.77 5.17
CA THR A 89 -12.90 2.06 3.89
C THR A 89 -11.42 1.87 3.54
N ARG A 90 -10.60 2.90 3.70
CA ARG A 90 -9.14 2.85 3.51
C ARG A 90 -8.52 1.78 4.40
N GLN A 91 -8.93 1.71 5.67
CA GLN A 91 -8.43 0.73 6.63
C GLN A 91 -8.73 -0.71 6.18
N VAL A 92 -9.97 -1.00 5.76
CA VAL A 92 -10.35 -2.32 5.25
C VAL A 92 -9.51 -2.72 4.04
N LEU A 93 -9.35 -1.80 3.08
CA LEU A 93 -8.58 -2.05 1.86
C LEU A 93 -7.08 -2.23 2.15
N SER A 94 -6.51 -1.48 3.10
CA SER A 94 -5.10 -1.64 3.46
C SER A 94 -4.82 -2.98 4.12
N LYS A 95 -5.73 -3.48 4.97
CA LYS A 95 -5.62 -4.84 5.54
C LYS A 95 -5.70 -5.91 4.44
N LEU A 96 -6.63 -5.76 3.49
CA LEU A 96 -6.73 -6.65 2.33
C LEU A 96 -5.45 -6.63 1.50
N ALA A 97 -4.84 -5.46 1.28
CA ALA A 97 -3.58 -5.33 0.56
C ALA A 97 -2.45 -6.11 1.25
N ASN A 98 -2.37 -6.09 2.59
CA ASN A 98 -1.39 -6.89 3.33
C ASN A 98 -1.56 -8.39 3.03
N GLN A 99 -2.79 -8.90 3.08
CA GLN A 99 -3.10 -10.29 2.74
C GLN A 99 -2.73 -10.64 1.29
N VAL A 100 -3.00 -9.73 0.34
CA VAL A 100 -2.69 -9.95 -1.08
C VAL A 100 -1.18 -9.94 -1.32
N TYR A 101 -0.42 -9.09 -0.64
CA TYR A 101 1.05 -9.10 -0.68
C TYR A 101 1.61 -10.46 -0.24
N TYR A 102 1.13 -11.02 0.87
CA TYR A 102 1.53 -12.35 1.33
C TYR A 102 1.29 -13.42 0.28
N LYS A 103 0.13 -13.39 -0.36
CA LYS A 103 -0.22 -14.34 -1.42
C LYS A 103 0.70 -14.20 -2.64
N ALA A 104 1.05 -12.97 -3.03
CA ALA A 104 1.99 -12.71 -4.12
C ALA A 104 3.40 -13.29 -3.80
N VAL A 105 3.95 -12.95 -2.64
CA VAL A 105 5.26 -13.45 -2.20
C VAL A 105 5.27 -14.98 -2.06
N THR A 106 4.23 -15.56 -1.47
CA THR A 106 4.12 -17.02 -1.33
C THR A 106 4.04 -17.70 -2.69
N SER A 107 3.35 -17.10 -3.66
CA SER A 107 3.27 -17.60 -5.04
C SER A 107 4.64 -17.55 -5.72
N PHE A 108 5.39 -16.47 -5.50
CA PHE A 108 6.79 -16.37 -5.94
C PHE A 108 7.66 -17.48 -5.35
N GLN A 109 7.58 -17.73 -4.04
CA GLN A 109 8.33 -18.80 -3.37
C GLN A 109 7.98 -20.20 -3.89
N LYS A 110 6.71 -20.41 -4.25
CA LYS A 110 6.21 -21.64 -4.89
C LYS A 110 6.51 -21.71 -6.39
N LYS A 111 7.18 -20.71 -6.97
CA LYS A 111 7.45 -20.57 -8.41
C LYS A 111 6.19 -20.61 -9.29
N ASN A 112 5.03 -20.21 -8.74
CA ASN A 112 3.78 -20.12 -9.49
C ASN A 112 3.66 -18.71 -10.10
N ILE A 113 4.01 -18.58 -11.38
CA ILE A 113 4.04 -17.31 -12.09
C ILE A 113 2.65 -16.71 -12.30
N GLU A 114 1.64 -17.53 -12.61
CA GLU A 114 0.27 -17.07 -12.85
C GLU A 114 -0.35 -16.51 -11.55
N ALA A 115 -0.18 -17.22 -10.43
CA ALA A 115 -0.63 -16.75 -9.13
C ALA A 115 0.13 -15.52 -8.66
N LEU A 116 1.45 -15.44 -8.91
CA LEU A 116 2.24 -14.24 -8.64
C LEU A 116 1.67 -13.04 -9.41
N GLN A 117 1.46 -13.18 -10.72
CA GLN A 117 0.91 -12.11 -11.57
C GLN A 117 -0.48 -11.68 -11.12
N PHE A 118 -1.36 -12.63 -10.81
CA PHE A 118 -2.71 -12.35 -10.32
C PHE A 118 -2.67 -11.53 -9.02
N HIS A 119 -1.92 -11.99 -8.02
CA HIS A 119 -1.84 -11.32 -6.74
C HIS A 119 -1.08 -9.99 -6.79
N SER A 120 -0.01 -9.89 -7.60
CA SER A 120 0.67 -8.60 -7.81
C SER A 120 -0.26 -7.59 -8.44
N ASN A 121 -1.00 -7.96 -9.50
CA ASN A 121 -1.94 -7.05 -10.15
C ASN A 121 -3.05 -6.62 -9.20
N LYS A 122 -3.57 -7.55 -8.37
CA LYS A 122 -4.55 -7.22 -7.35
C LYS A 122 -3.99 -6.23 -6.31
N PHE A 123 -2.74 -6.39 -5.87
CA PHE A 123 -2.10 -5.45 -4.94
C PHE A 123 -1.96 -4.06 -5.56
N LEU A 124 -1.47 -3.97 -6.79
CA LEU A 124 -1.33 -2.69 -7.51
C LEU A 124 -2.69 -2.02 -7.75
N GLN A 125 -3.73 -2.81 -8.05
CA GLN A 125 -5.08 -2.28 -8.19
C GLN A 125 -5.63 -1.75 -6.86
N LEU A 126 -5.35 -2.40 -5.72
CA LEU A 126 -5.75 -1.90 -4.41
C LEU A 126 -5.11 -0.54 -4.09
N ILE A 127 -3.86 -0.30 -4.51
CA ILE A 127 -3.23 1.03 -4.33
C ILE A 127 -4.03 2.09 -5.09
N LYS A 128 -4.38 1.82 -6.36
CA LYS A 128 -5.16 2.74 -7.20
C LYS A 128 -6.58 2.97 -6.67
N ASP A 129 -7.23 1.88 -6.24
CA ASP A 129 -8.58 1.91 -5.67
C ASP A 129 -8.60 2.77 -4.39
N ILE A 130 -7.58 2.65 -3.54
CA ILE A 130 -7.45 3.49 -2.34
C ILE A 130 -7.13 4.94 -2.73
N ASP A 131 -6.29 5.20 -3.74
CA ASP A 131 -6.04 6.57 -4.20
C ASP A 131 -7.33 7.28 -4.63
N VAL A 132 -8.17 6.60 -5.43
CA VAL A 132 -9.50 7.10 -5.84
C VAL A 132 -10.41 7.37 -4.64
N LEU A 133 -10.42 6.48 -3.65
CA LEU A 133 -11.18 6.68 -2.41
C LEU A 133 -10.71 7.93 -1.65
N LEU A 134 -9.40 8.09 -1.47
CA LEU A 134 -8.82 9.23 -0.76
C LEU A 134 -9.07 10.55 -1.50
N ALA A 135 -9.13 10.51 -2.84
CA ALA A 135 -9.46 11.68 -3.66
C ALA A 135 -10.86 12.24 -3.39
N SER A 136 -11.75 11.48 -2.74
CA SER A 136 -13.15 11.87 -2.49
C SER A 136 -13.37 12.73 -1.24
N ASP A 137 -12.31 13.08 -0.50
CA ASP A 137 -12.39 13.96 0.67
C ASP A 137 -11.15 14.88 0.80
N ASP A 138 -11.37 16.17 1.10
CA ASP A 138 -10.35 17.23 1.13
C ASP A 138 -9.21 16.93 2.12
N ASN A 139 -9.47 16.11 3.15
CA ASN A 139 -8.53 15.81 4.22
C ASN A 139 -7.48 14.74 3.84
N PHE A 140 -7.63 14.08 2.69
CA PHE A 140 -6.72 13.01 2.25
C PHE A 140 -5.99 13.34 0.95
N LEU A 141 -5.78 14.62 0.64
CA LEU A 141 -5.14 15.06 -0.61
C LEU A 141 -3.69 15.47 -0.37
N LEU A 142 -2.76 14.94 -1.17
CA LEU A 142 -1.36 15.39 -1.13
C LEU A 142 -1.23 16.88 -1.51
N GLY A 143 -2.06 17.37 -2.42
CA GLY A 143 -1.99 18.75 -2.91
C GLY A 143 -2.18 19.77 -1.80
N THR A 144 -3.05 19.51 -0.82
CA THR A 144 -3.29 20.47 0.27
C THR A 144 -2.04 20.65 1.13
N TRP A 145 -1.30 19.56 1.38
CA TRP A 145 -0.01 19.57 2.07
C TRP A 145 1.05 20.36 1.27
N LEU A 146 1.24 20.05 -0.01
CA LEU A 146 2.27 20.70 -0.82
C LEU A 146 1.97 22.19 -1.04
N GLU A 147 0.72 22.56 -1.31
CA GLU A 147 0.33 23.97 -1.44
C GLU A 147 0.45 24.73 -0.11
N SER A 148 0.21 24.07 1.03
CA SER A 148 0.43 24.70 2.33
C SER A 148 1.90 25.04 2.58
N ALA A 149 2.82 24.15 2.21
CA ALA A 149 4.25 24.39 2.33
C ALA A 149 4.71 25.54 1.42
N LYS A 150 4.24 25.56 0.17
CA LYS A 150 4.58 26.63 -0.79
C LYS A 150 4.09 28.01 -0.36
N LYS A 151 2.94 28.11 0.31
CA LYS A 151 2.40 29.37 0.83
C LYS A 151 3.26 30.03 1.91
N LEU A 152 4.17 29.28 2.54
CA LEU A 152 5.09 29.83 3.55
C LEU A 152 6.31 30.53 2.94
N ALA A 153 6.58 30.32 1.65
CA ALA A 153 7.75 30.87 0.97
C ALA A 153 7.55 32.35 0.59
N VAL A 154 8.62 33.14 0.68
CA VAL A 154 8.60 34.57 0.28
C VAL A 154 9.20 34.81 -1.11
N ASN A 155 9.80 33.80 -1.73
CA ASN A 155 10.40 33.91 -3.06
C ASN A 155 10.37 32.57 -3.83
N PRO A 156 10.59 32.57 -5.16
CA PRO A 156 10.53 31.34 -5.98
C PRO A 156 11.54 30.26 -5.61
N SER A 157 12.71 30.62 -5.05
CA SER A 157 13.70 29.64 -4.58
C SER A 157 13.19 28.90 -3.36
N GLU A 158 12.58 29.62 -2.42
CA GLU A 158 11.94 29.03 -1.25
C GLU A 158 10.73 28.18 -1.59
N ILE A 159 9.92 28.55 -2.58
CA ILE A 159 8.79 27.71 -3.04
C ILE A 159 9.29 26.31 -3.40
N LYS A 160 10.36 26.24 -4.21
CA LYS A 160 10.98 24.97 -4.60
C LYS A 160 11.54 24.22 -3.39
N GLN A 161 12.25 24.91 -2.51
CA GLN A 161 12.84 24.30 -1.31
C GLN A 161 11.76 23.76 -0.36
N TYR A 162 10.68 24.49 -0.15
CA TYR A 162 9.62 24.11 0.79
C TYR A 162 8.76 22.98 0.24
N GLU A 163 8.49 22.97 -1.06
CA GLU A 163 7.86 21.82 -1.71
C GLU A 163 8.75 20.56 -1.61
N TRP A 164 10.05 20.69 -1.89
CA TRP A 164 11.00 19.58 -1.73
C TRP A 164 11.05 19.08 -0.28
N ASN A 165 11.08 19.98 0.70
CA ASN A 165 11.03 19.62 2.13
C ASN A 165 9.74 18.86 2.46
N ALA A 166 8.59 19.35 1.97
CA ALA A 166 7.28 18.77 2.22
C ALA A 166 7.14 17.37 1.61
N ARG A 167 7.64 17.16 0.39
CA ARG A 167 7.72 15.84 -0.27
C ARG A 167 8.63 14.90 0.50
N THR A 168 9.81 15.38 0.89
CA THR A 168 10.83 14.59 1.58
C THR A 168 10.37 14.11 2.95
N GLN A 169 9.68 14.95 3.71
CA GLN A 169 9.21 14.61 5.07
C GLN A 169 8.26 13.41 5.06
N VAL A 170 7.37 13.29 4.07
CA VAL A 170 6.35 12.22 4.03
C VAL A 170 6.81 10.96 3.28
N THR A 171 8.07 10.92 2.81
CA THR A 171 8.61 9.84 1.98
C THR A 171 9.98 9.37 2.47
N MET A 172 11.05 9.70 1.73
CA MET A 172 12.38 9.14 1.89
C MET A 172 13.17 9.75 3.06
N TRP A 173 12.76 10.89 3.62
CA TRP A 173 13.60 11.65 4.57
C TRP A 173 15.01 11.93 3.97
N LEU A 174 16.05 12.00 4.81
CA LEU A 174 17.42 12.34 4.41
C LEU A 174 18.36 11.11 4.46
N ASP A 175 19.56 11.24 3.91
CA ASP A 175 20.69 10.31 4.02
C ASP A 175 20.61 9.04 3.14
N THR A 176 20.13 9.18 1.90
CA THR A 176 20.18 8.09 0.90
C THR A 176 21.45 8.09 0.06
N ASN A 177 21.83 6.93 -0.45
CA ASN A 177 22.75 6.79 -1.58
C ASN A 177 22.14 5.86 -2.65
N GLU A 178 22.86 5.60 -3.73
CA GLU A 178 22.39 4.79 -4.86
C GLU A 178 21.77 3.43 -4.46
N THR A 179 22.20 2.82 -3.37
CA THR A 179 21.76 1.47 -2.96
C THR A 179 21.17 1.39 -1.56
N THR A 180 21.24 2.49 -0.81
CA THR A 180 20.83 2.57 0.60
C THR A 180 19.83 3.70 0.75
N GLN A 181 18.61 3.32 1.09
CA GLN A 181 17.54 4.22 1.51
C GLN A 181 17.79 4.80 2.91
N SER A 182 17.08 5.87 3.25
CA SER A 182 17.15 6.46 4.58
C SER A 182 16.71 5.47 5.65
N LYS A 183 17.26 5.57 6.85
CA LYS A 183 16.73 4.83 8.01
C LYS A 183 15.35 5.31 8.45
N LEU A 184 14.95 6.50 8.01
CA LEU A 184 13.65 7.11 8.28
C LEU A 184 12.70 7.04 7.08
N HIS A 185 13.05 6.32 6.01
CA HIS A 185 12.14 6.16 4.88
C HIS A 185 10.79 5.63 5.35
N ASP A 186 9.72 6.22 4.83
CA ASP A 186 8.33 5.94 5.19
C ASP A 186 7.96 6.17 6.67
N TYR A 187 8.81 6.78 7.50
CA TYR A 187 8.52 7.02 8.91
C TYR A 187 7.27 7.89 9.12
N ALA A 188 7.15 8.96 8.32
CA ALA A 188 6.00 9.85 8.35
C ALA A 188 5.09 9.64 7.12
N ASN A 189 4.98 8.38 6.67
CA ASN A 189 4.10 7.99 5.57
C ASN A 189 2.66 8.51 5.76
N LYS A 190 1.95 8.63 4.63
CA LYS A 190 0.56 9.07 4.57
C LYS A 190 -0.21 8.27 3.54
N PHE A 191 -1.47 8.01 3.87
CA PHE A 191 -2.48 7.62 2.88
C PHE A 191 -3.11 8.89 2.32
N TRP A 192 -2.44 9.49 1.33
CA TRP A 192 -2.96 10.64 0.60
C TRP A 192 -3.09 10.32 -0.89
N SER A 193 -4.18 10.76 -1.51
CA SER A 193 -4.35 10.69 -2.96
C SER A 193 -3.26 11.51 -3.65
N GLY A 194 -2.75 10.97 -4.76
CA GLY A 194 -1.55 11.41 -5.46
C GLY A 194 -0.28 10.82 -4.88
N LEU A 195 -0.15 10.68 -3.55
CA LEU A 195 1.04 10.06 -2.96
C LEU A 195 1.04 8.54 -3.19
N LEU A 196 -0.11 7.88 -3.05
CA LEU A 196 -0.23 6.44 -3.33
C LEU A 196 0.14 6.11 -4.77
N GLU A 197 -0.49 6.75 -5.74
CA GLU A 197 -0.26 6.45 -7.15
C GLU A 197 1.10 6.92 -7.67
N ASN A 198 1.60 8.08 -7.24
CA ASN A 198 2.83 8.64 -7.81
C ASN A 198 4.11 8.24 -7.06
N TYR A 199 4.04 7.81 -5.79
CA TYR A 199 5.21 7.43 -5.00
C TYR A 199 5.23 5.95 -4.62
N TYR A 200 4.15 5.42 -4.02
CA TYR A 200 4.13 4.05 -3.51
C TYR A 200 3.90 2.99 -4.60
N LEU A 201 3.01 3.27 -5.56
CA LEU A 201 2.68 2.34 -6.65
C LEU A 201 3.89 1.96 -7.52
N PRO A 202 4.77 2.90 -7.98
CA PRO A 202 5.94 2.55 -8.76
C PRO A 202 6.91 1.62 -8.02
N ARG A 203 7.11 1.82 -6.71
CA ARG A 203 7.96 0.96 -5.88
C ARG A 203 7.43 -0.48 -5.82
N ALA A 204 6.13 -0.65 -5.58
CA ALA A 204 5.50 -1.97 -5.56
C ALA A 204 5.50 -2.63 -6.95
N SER A 205 5.19 -1.86 -8.00
CA SER A 205 5.12 -2.35 -9.39
C SER A 205 6.47 -2.87 -9.87
N THR A 206 7.54 -2.13 -9.61
CA THR A 206 8.90 -2.54 -9.95
C THR A 206 9.30 -3.79 -9.18
N TYR A 207 9.00 -3.89 -7.87
CA TYR A 207 9.29 -5.08 -7.08
C TYR A 207 8.68 -6.34 -7.69
N PHE A 208 7.37 -6.34 -7.95
CA PHE A 208 6.68 -7.49 -8.54
C PHE A 208 7.14 -7.80 -9.97
N SER A 209 7.54 -6.78 -10.73
CA SER A 209 8.13 -6.95 -12.06
C SER A 209 9.46 -7.70 -11.96
N HIS A 210 10.34 -7.32 -11.03
CA HIS A 210 11.61 -8.01 -10.79
C HIS A 210 11.40 -9.46 -10.30
N LEU A 211 10.43 -9.70 -9.42
CA LEU A 211 10.08 -11.07 -9.00
C LEU A 211 9.63 -11.92 -10.19
N SER A 212 8.69 -11.40 -10.99
CA SER A 212 8.18 -12.09 -12.18
C SER A 212 9.28 -12.39 -13.19
N GLU A 213 10.18 -11.42 -13.43
CA GLU A 213 11.29 -11.58 -14.35
C GLU A 213 12.29 -12.63 -13.86
N SER A 214 12.55 -12.67 -12.56
CA SER A 214 13.44 -13.68 -11.98
C SER A 214 12.89 -15.10 -12.15
N LEU A 215 11.57 -15.30 -12.07
CA LEU A 215 10.95 -16.59 -12.38
C LEU A 215 11.03 -16.92 -13.88
N ARG A 216 10.67 -15.97 -14.77
CA ARG A 216 10.71 -16.18 -16.22
C ARG A 216 12.10 -16.56 -16.73
N GLN A 217 13.13 -15.87 -16.24
CA GLN A 217 14.52 -16.11 -16.64
C GLN A 217 15.19 -17.24 -15.84
N ASN A 218 14.50 -17.83 -14.86
CA ASN A 218 15.08 -18.77 -13.90
C ASN A 218 16.38 -18.23 -13.25
N LYS A 219 16.37 -16.95 -12.85
CA LYS A 219 17.47 -16.25 -12.18
C LYS A 219 17.09 -15.88 -10.76
N LYS A 220 18.09 -15.55 -9.94
CA LYS A 220 17.85 -15.02 -8.58
C LYS A 220 17.25 -13.61 -8.66
N PHE A 221 16.33 -13.29 -7.76
CA PHE A 221 15.85 -11.92 -7.57
C PHE A 221 17.02 -11.00 -7.20
N LYS A 222 17.19 -9.92 -7.99
CA LYS A 222 18.28 -8.96 -7.83
C LYS A 222 17.85 -7.80 -6.93
N LEU A 223 17.81 -8.06 -5.62
CA LEU A 223 17.38 -7.09 -4.60
C LEU A 223 18.09 -5.72 -4.73
N ILE A 224 19.41 -5.71 -4.94
CA ILE A 224 20.17 -4.46 -5.07
C ILE A 224 19.77 -3.67 -6.32
N GLU A 225 19.48 -4.32 -7.44
CA GLU A 225 19.06 -3.61 -8.66
C GLU A 225 17.66 -3.00 -8.52
N TRP A 226 16.73 -3.73 -7.87
CA TRP A 226 15.44 -3.15 -7.50
C TRP A 226 15.61 -1.97 -6.54
N ARG A 227 16.50 -2.07 -5.54
CA ARG A 227 16.82 -0.95 -4.62
C ARG A 227 17.29 0.29 -5.35
N LYS A 228 18.28 0.15 -6.23
CA LYS A 228 18.77 1.26 -7.06
C LYS A 228 17.64 1.94 -7.81
N GLN A 229 16.76 1.13 -8.41
CA GLN A 229 15.64 1.62 -9.19
C GLN A 229 14.65 2.43 -8.34
N TRP A 230 14.15 1.87 -7.23
CA TRP A 230 13.10 2.55 -6.46
C TRP A 230 13.65 3.75 -5.66
N ILE A 231 14.91 3.73 -5.23
CA ILE A 231 15.58 4.90 -4.61
C ILE A 231 15.70 6.03 -5.63
N SER A 232 16.17 5.72 -6.85
CA SER A 232 16.26 6.73 -7.93
C SER A 232 14.89 7.34 -8.26
N GLN A 233 13.85 6.50 -8.35
CA GLN A 233 12.47 6.96 -8.55
C GLN A 233 11.98 7.86 -7.41
N SER A 234 12.30 7.50 -6.16
CA SER A 234 11.92 8.27 -4.97
C SER A 234 12.56 9.66 -4.97
N ASN A 235 13.88 9.72 -5.22
CA ASN A 235 14.61 10.98 -5.25
C ASN A 235 14.10 11.89 -6.38
N LYS A 236 13.84 11.32 -7.56
CA LYS A 236 13.23 12.05 -8.67
C LYS A 236 11.85 12.60 -8.33
N TRP A 237 11.02 11.84 -7.61
CA TRP A 237 9.70 12.28 -7.18
C TRP A 237 9.78 13.43 -6.15
N GLN A 238 10.77 13.41 -5.25
CA GLN A 238 11.01 14.48 -4.28
C GLN A 238 11.46 15.78 -4.96
N GLU A 239 12.25 15.67 -6.04
CA GLU A 239 12.69 16.79 -6.89
C GLU A 239 11.59 17.31 -7.84
N GLY A 240 10.48 16.58 -7.95
CA GLY A 240 9.36 16.89 -8.84
C GLY A 240 8.58 18.15 -8.41
N ASN A 241 7.84 18.69 -9.37
CA ASN A 241 6.99 19.87 -9.21
C ASN A 241 5.57 19.64 -9.77
N GLU A 242 5.15 18.37 -9.86
CA GLU A 242 3.83 17.98 -10.34
C GLU A 242 2.75 18.60 -9.46
N LEU A 243 1.68 19.08 -10.09
CA LEU A 243 0.54 19.64 -9.39
C LEU A 243 -0.41 18.52 -8.96
N TYR A 244 -0.87 18.59 -7.71
CA TYR A 244 -1.84 17.66 -7.16
C TYR A 244 -3.13 18.40 -6.78
N PRO A 245 -4.31 17.77 -6.92
CA PRO A 245 -5.58 18.39 -6.54
C PRO A 245 -5.58 18.84 -5.07
N VAL A 246 -6.15 20.02 -4.82
CA VAL A 246 -6.42 20.58 -3.48
C VAL A 246 -7.89 20.53 -3.09
N LYS A 247 -8.72 19.93 -3.96
CA LYS A 247 -10.15 19.76 -3.76
C LYS A 247 -10.56 18.36 -4.14
N ALA A 248 -11.42 17.79 -3.30
CA ALA A 248 -11.96 16.47 -3.45
C ALA A 248 -12.76 16.35 -4.73
N LYS A 249 -12.75 15.14 -5.29
CA LYS A 249 -13.55 14.75 -6.44
C LYS A 249 -14.10 13.35 -6.23
N GLY A 250 -15.37 13.18 -6.58
CA GLY A 250 -16.08 11.92 -6.48
C GLY A 250 -17.00 11.86 -5.28
N ASP A 251 -17.94 10.92 -5.32
CA ASP A 251 -18.87 10.64 -4.24
C ASP A 251 -18.26 9.56 -3.33
N ALA A 252 -17.83 9.97 -2.14
CA ALA A 252 -17.23 9.08 -1.16
C ALA A 252 -18.12 7.89 -0.81
N LEU A 253 -19.44 8.07 -0.72
CA LEU A 253 -20.37 6.98 -0.38
C LEU A 253 -20.44 5.97 -1.52
N ALA A 254 -20.61 6.45 -2.76
CA ALA A 254 -20.67 5.60 -3.94
C ALA A 254 -19.35 4.85 -4.16
N ILE A 255 -18.21 5.53 -3.99
CA ILE A 255 -16.88 4.93 -4.11
C ILE A 255 -16.67 3.87 -3.02
N SER A 256 -16.94 4.19 -1.75
CA SER A 256 -16.81 3.24 -0.65
C SER A 256 -17.68 2.01 -0.83
N GLN A 257 -18.91 2.17 -1.33
CA GLN A 257 -19.81 1.05 -1.62
C GLN A 257 -19.25 0.14 -2.72
N ALA A 258 -18.81 0.73 -3.84
CA ALA A 258 -18.21 -0.02 -4.95
C ALA A 258 -16.92 -0.76 -4.53
N LEU A 259 -16.13 -0.18 -3.64
CA LEU A 259 -14.91 -0.82 -3.12
C LEU A 259 -15.22 -1.91 -2.10
N TYR A 260 -16.23 -1.75 -1.26
CA TYR A 260 -16.68 -2.77 -0.32
C TYR A 260 -17.14 -4.05 -1.03
N GLU A 261 -17.86 -3.92 -2.15
CA GLU A 261 -18.27 -5.06 -2.98
C GLU A 261 -17.09 -5.88 -3.53
N LYS A 262 -15.91 -5.26 -3.74
CA LYS A 262 -14.68 -5.95 -4.14
C LYS A 262 -13.99 -6.71 -2.99
N VAL A 263 -14.27 -6.31 -1.74
CA VAL A 263 -13.64 -6.89 -0.54
C VAL A 263 -14.37 -8.16 -0.10
N ILE A 264 -15.70 -8.19 -0.24
CA ILE A 264 -16.50 -9.37 0.13
C ILE A 264 -16.10 -10.52 -0.82
N PRO A 265 -15.68 -11.69 -0.29
CA PRO A 265 -15.59 -12.88 -1.12
C PRO A 265 -16.99 -13.17 -1.66
N SER A 266 -17.19 -13.00 -2.97
CA SER A 266 -18.46 -13.24 -3.64
C SER A 266 -19.06 -14.55 -3.14
N PRO A 267 -20.18 -14.53 -2.39
CA PRO A 267 -20.96 -15.73 -2.22
C PRO A 267 -21.62 -15.96 -3.57
N LEU A 268 -20.97 -16.81 -4.37
CA LEU A 268 -21.40 -17.29 -5.68
C LEU A 268 -21.24 -16.31 -6.86
N PRO A 269 -20.94 -16.86 -8.06
CA PRO A 269 -20.87 -16.10 -9.31
C PRO A 269 -22.16 -15.32 -9.63
N TYR A 270 -21.99 -14.22 -10.35
CA TYR A 270 -22.99 -13.22 -10.76
C TYR A 270 -24.33 -13.76 -11.29
N TRP A 271 -24.40 -15.01 -11.77
CA TRP A 271 -25.65 -15.63 -12.22
C TRP A 271 -26.61 -16.00 -11.07
N ALA A 272 -26.13 -16.09 -9.82
CA ALA A 272 -26.97 -16.41 -8.66
C ALA A 272 -27.81 -15.21 -8.16
N LEU A 273 -27.44 -13.97 -8.52
CA LEU A 273 -28.17 -12.75 -8.13
C LEU A 273 -29.33 -12.39 -9.06
N VAL A 274 -29.39 -12.98 -10.26
CA VAL A 274 -30.44 -12.69 -11.26
C VAL A 274 -31.80 -13.32 -10.88
N VAL A 275 -31.84 -14.24 -9.92
CA VAL A 275 -33.08 -14.96 -9.56
C VAL A 275 -33.94 -14.21 -8.53
N VAL A 276 -33.45 -13.15 -7.88
CA VAL A 276 -34.19 -12.47 -6.79
C VAL A 276 -35.01 -11.26 -7.27
N SER A 277 -34.88 -10.83 -8.53
CA SER A 277 -35.60 -9.64 -9.04
C SER A 277 -36.77 -9.92 -10.00
N CYS A 278 -37.14 -11.17 -10.23
CA CYS A 278 -38.35 -11.50 -11.01
C CYS A 278 -39.38 -12.19 -10.12
N GLY A 279 -40.25 -11.37 -9.51
CA GLY A 279 -41.47 -11.89 -8.92
C GLY A 279 -42.37 -12.42 -10.03
N VAL A 280 -42.57 -13.74 -10.05
CA VAL A 280 -43.85 -14.47 -10.25
C VAL A 280 -43.56 -15.97 -10.46
N CYS A 281 -44.17 -16.79 -9.59
CA CYS A 281 -44.51 -18.22 -9.73
C CYS A 281 -43.43 -19.35 -9.66
N ASN A 282 -43.44 -20.02 -8.49
CA ASN A 282 -43.85 -21.42 -8.26
C ASN A 282 -43.09 -22.62 -8.88
N TYR A 283 -42.78 -23.57 -7.98
CA TYR A 283 -42.48 -25.01 -8.16
C TYR A 283 -41.16 -25.40 -8.87
N PHE A 284 -40.22 -26.00 -8.12
CA PHE A 284 -40.08 -27.46 -8.03
C PHE A 284 -39.02 -27.88 -7.00
N ALA A 285 -39.29 -29.02 -6.37
CA ALA A 285 -38.53 -29.63 -5.30
C ALA A 285 -37.41 -30.57 -5.79
N ASN A 286 -36.53 -30.89 -4.83
CA ASN A 286 -35.77 -32.15 -4.64
C ASN A 286 -34.48 -32.45 -5.41
N ALA A 287 -33.51 -32.88 -4.58
CA ALA A 287 -32.39 -33.80 -4.83
C ALA A 287 -31.27 -33.25 -5.74
N TRP A 288 -29.98 -33.44 -5.48
CA TRP A 288 -29.21 -34.67 -5.21
C TRP A 288 -27.91 -34.29 -4.44
N LYS A 289 -27.43 -35.07 -3.45
CA LYS A 289 -26.39 -36.13 -3.57
C LYS A 289 -25.12 -35.69 -4.32
#